data_AF-A0A5R8Y5B0-F1
#
_entry.id   AF-A0A5R8Y5B0-F1
#
_cell.length_a   1.000
_cell.length_b   1.000
_cell.length_c   1.000
_cell.angle_alpha   90.00
_cell.angle_beta   90.00
_cell.angle_gamma   90.00
#
_symmetry.space_group_name_H-M   'P 1'
#
loop_
_entity.id
_entity.type
_entity.pdbx_description
1 polymer ?
#
loop_
_entity_poly.entity_id
_entity_poly.type
_entity_poly.pdbx_seq_one_letter_code
_entity_poly.pdbx_strand_id
1 'polypeptide(L)'
;MKSEQKIYEGNAPNSTLWTYNGRAPGPEIRVKQGERIKVRFINELEEPSSIHWHGIRIDNAMDGVSGLTQEAVKPGESFEYDFVVPDAGTYWYHAHNKSWNQVARGLYGPLIVEEPYPTFDAEHDLRA
;
A
#
# COMPACT_ATOMS: atom_id res chain seq x y z
N MET A 1 -8.30 2.70 9.05
CA MET A 1 -9.47 3.41 9.63
C MET A 1 -10.53 3.76 8.57
N LYS A 2 -11.77 4.04 9.00
CA LYS A 2 -12.81 4.66 8.16
C LYS A 2 -12.55 6.18 8.05
N SER A 3 -12.76 6.78 6.88
CA SER A 3 -12.58 8.22 6.63
C SER A 3 -13.59 8.73 5.60
N GLU A 4 -14.10 9.94 5.79
CA GLU A 4 -15.04 10.59 4.87
C GLU A 4 -14.26 11.45 3.86
N GLN A 5 -14.38 11.14 2.57
CA GLN A 5 -13.66 11.86 1.52
C GLN A 5 -14.57 12.21 0.35
N LYS A 6 -14.33 13.39 -0.24
CA LYS A 6 -15.02 13.83 -1.44
C LYS A 6 -14.28 13.31 -2.68
N ILE A 7 -14.82 12.27 -3.31
CA ILE A 7 -14.25 11.64 -4.50
C ILE A 7 -14.96 12.04 -5.80
N TYR A 8 -16.12 12.70 -5.70
CA TYR A 8 -16.89 13.22 -6.85
C TYR A 8 -17.05 14.74 -6.76
N GLU A 9 -17.07 15.40 -7.92
CA GLU A 9 -17.25 16.85 -8.03
C GLU A 9 -18.70 17.30 -7.75
N GLY A 10 -18.90 18.62 -7.63
CA GLY A 10 -20.23 19.23 -7.45
C GLY A 10 -20.84 18.97 -6.06
N ASN A 11 -22.15 18.74 -6.02
CA ASN A 11 -22.93 18.54 -4.79
C ASN A 11 -23.02 17.05 -4.36
N ALA A 12 -22.17 16.19 -4.90
CA ALA A 12 -22.12 14.79 -4.48
C ALA A 12 -21.78 14.67 -2.98
N PRO A 13 -22.40 13.72 -2.26
CA PRO A 13 -22.07 13.46 -0.86
C PRO A 13 -20.65 12.92 -0.74
N ASN A 14 -20.08 13.03 0.46
CA ASN A 14 -18.84 12.36 0.80
C ASN A 14 -19.01 10.84 0.69
N SER A 15 -17.92 10.15 0.36
CA SER A 15 -17.84 8.71 0.37
C SER A 15 -17.11 8.24 1.63
N THR A 16 -17.70 7.26 2.31
CA THR A 16 -17.05 6.55 3.40
C THR A 16 -16.04 5.58 2.82
N LEU A 17 -14.75 5.90 2.98
CA LEU A 17 -13.63 5.09 2.54
C LEU A 17 -12.94 4.39 3.70
N TRP A 18 -12.20 3.34 3.39
CA TRP A 18 -11.21 2.75 4.28
C TRP A 18 -9.84 3.18 3.81
N THR A 19 -9.06 3.72 4.73
CA THR A 19 -7.84 4.46 4.40
C THR A 19 -6.67 4.01 5.23
N TYR A 20 -5.49 4.05 4.62
CA TYR A 20 -4.22 4.13 5.33
C TYR A 20 -3.97 5.59 5.74
N ASN A 21 -3.76 5.84 7.04
CA ASN A 21 -3.48 7.17 7.61
C ASN A 21 -4.47 8.27 7.19
N GLY A 22 -5.76 7.94 7.10
CA GLY A 22 -6.83 8.90 6.82
C GLY A 22 -6.97 9.35 5.36
N ARG A 23 -6.14 8.81 4.43
CA ARG A 23 -6.09 9.21 3.01
C ARG A 23 -6.36 8.05 2.05
N ALA A 24 -7.00 8.34 0.92
CA ALA A 24 -7.16 7.45 -0.22
C ALA A 24 -6.84 8.24 -1.51
N PRO A 25 -5.79 7.88 -2.27
CA PRO A 25 -4.81 6.84 -1.97
C PRO A 25 -4.10 7.06 -0.62
N GLY A 26 -3.59 5.97 -0.03
CA GLY A 26 -2.75 6.01 1.16
C GLY A 26 -1.46 6.81 0.94
N PRO A 27 -0.67 7.05 2.01
CA PRO A 27 0.57 7.82 1.91
C PRO A 27 1.54 7.19 0.89
N GLU A 28 2.25 8.03 0.14
CA GLU A 28 3.36 7.58 -0.69
C GLU A 28 4.50 7.08 0.19
N ILE A 29 4.97 5.86 -0.10
CA ILE A 29 6.22 5.33 0.44
C ILE A 29 7.27 5.51 -0.65
N ARG A 30 8.33 6.25 -0.36
CA ARG A 30 9.43 6.52 -1.29
C ARG A 30 10.74 6.13 -0.63
N VAL A 31 11.50 5.25 -1.29
CA VAL A 31 12.77 4.70 -0.81
C VAL A 31 13.73 4.51 -1.98
N LYS A 32 15.03 4.36 -1.74
CA LYS A 32 15.99 4.03 -2.80
C LYS A 32 16.13 2.53 -2.97
N GLN A 33 16.48 2.10 -4.19
CA GLN A 33 16.83 0.71 -4.46
C GLN A 33 17.92 0.21 -3.49
N GLY A 34 17.71 -0.97 -2.92
CA GLY A 34 18.60 -1.59 -1.92
C GLY A 34 18.35 -1.12 -0.48
N GLU A 35 17.49 -0.12 -0.25
CA GLU A 35 17.11 0.29 1.10
C GLU A 35 16.09 -0.67 1.72
N ARG A 36 15.95 -0.57 3.04
CA ARG A 36 15.06 -1.40 3.84
C ARG A 36 13.81 -0.63 4.22
N ILE A 37 12.65 -1.20 3.91
CA ILE A 37 11.34 -0.75 4.39
C ILE A 37 11.06 -1.43 5.72
N LYS A 38 10.68 -0.62 6.73
CA LYS A 38 10.12 -1.10 8.00
C LYS A 38 8.79 -0.42 8.25
N VAL A 39 7.69 -1.16 8.13
CA VAL A 39 6.34 -0.65 8.31
C VAL A 39 5.62 -1.46 9.36
N ARG A 40 5.17 -0.79 10.42
CA ARG A 40 4.21 -1.35 11.37
C ARG A 40 2.80 -1.08 10.85
N PHE A 41 2.14 -2.10 10.34
CA PHE A 41 0.73 -2.05 10.01
C PHE A 41 -0.10 -2.26 11.27
N ILE A 42 -1.06 -1.37 11.53
CA ILE A 42 -2.03 -1.47 12.63
C ILE A 42 -3.42 -1.57 12.01
N ASN A 43 -4.13 -2.66 12.28
CA ASN A 43 -5.44 -2.87 11.69
C ASN A 43 -6.55 -2.24 12.54
N GLU A 44 -6.93 -1.00 12.19
CA GLU A 44 -8.05 -0.28 12.82
C GLU A 44 -9.40 -0.52 12.13
N LEU A 45 -9.53 -1.58 11.32
CA LEU A 45 -10.81 -2.00 10.74
C LEU A 45 -11.54 -2.94 11.70
N GLU A 46 -12.84 -3.10 11.47
CA GLU A 46 -13.68 -4.10 12.16
C GLU A 46 -13.51 -5.51 11.55
N GLU A 47 -12.67 -5.68 10.52
CA GLU A 47 -12.38 -6.98 9.91
C GLU A 47 -10.88 -7.21 9.70
N PRO A 48 -10.43 -8.49 9.58
CA PRO A 48 -9.03 -8.79 9.34
C PRO A 48 -8.49 -8.17 8.04
N SER A 49 -7.20 -7.90 7.99
CA SER A 49 -6.54 -7.33 6.82
C SER A 49 -5.07 -7.74 6.75
N SER A 50 -4.41 -7.44 5.63
CA SER A 50 -2.98 -7.60 5.41
C SER A 50 -2.56 -6.64 4.30
N ILE A 51 -1.27 -6.32 4.19
CA ILE A 51 -0.72 -5.49 3.12
C ILE A 51 0.14 -6.36 2.20
N HIS A 52 -0.21 -6.39 0.92
CA HIS A 52 0.64 -6.93 -0.14
C HIS A 52 1.44 -5.81 -0.83
N TRP A 53 2.68 -6.11 -1.18
CA TRP A 53 3.65 -5.20 -1.78
C TRP A 53 3.79 -5.52 -3.27
N HIS A 54 2.85 -5.02 -4.06
CA HIS A 54 2.60 -5.49 -5.41
C HIS A 54 3.80 -5.29 -6.33
N GLY A 55 4.33 -6.42 -6.83
CA GLY A 55 5.45 -6.45 -7.77
C GLY A 55 6.83 -6.44 -7.11
N ILE A 56 6.91 -6.28 -5.79
CA ILE A 56 8.20 -6.27 -5.09
C ILE A 56 8.67 -7.73 -4.86
N ARG A 57 9.91 -8.03 -5.26
CA ARG A 57 10.52 -9.37 -5.12
C ARG A 57 11.19 -9.57 -3.76
N ILE A 58 10.38 -9.66 -2.72
CA ILE A 58 10.83 -9.75 -1.31
C ILE A 58 10.75 -11.17 -0.75
N ASP A 59 11.18 -11.33 0.51
CA ASP A 59 10.96 -12.56 1.26
C ASP A 59 9.46 -12.90 1.29
N ASN A 60 9.15 -14.17 1.01
CA ASN A 60 7.79 -14.69 0.98
C ASN A 60 7.04 -14.37 2.28
N ALA A 61 7.72 -14.40 3.44
CA ALA A 61 7.11 -14.09 4.73
C ALA A 61 6.58 -12.64 4.85
N MET A 62 6.99 -11.74 3.96
CA MET A 62 6.60 -10.32 3.93
C MET A 62 5.59 -10.01 2.82
N ASP A 63 5.19 -11.00 2.03
CA ASP A 63 4.37 -10.79 0.82
C ASP A 63 2.92 -10.39 1.10
N GLY A 64 2.38 -10.66 2.30
CA GLY A 64 1.06 -10.14 2.67
C GLY A 64 -0.14 -10.99 2.27
N VAL A 65 0.05 -12.17 1.69
CA VAL A 65 -1.05 -13.05 1.25
C VAL A 65 -1.64 -13.77 2.46
N SER A 66 -2.77 -13.24 2.95
CA SER A 66 -3.51 -13.79 4.09
C SER A 66 -3.88 -15.27 3.86
N GLY A 67 -3.51 -16.13 4.81
CA GLY A 67 -3.77 -17.57 4.77
C GLY A 67 -2.78 -18.38 3.93
N LEU A 68 -1.75 -17.74 3.35
CA LEU A 68 -0.69 -18.42 2.62
C LEU A 68 0.70 -18.04 3.14
N THR A 69 1.04 -16.75 3.10
CA THR A 69 2.37 -16.27 3.50
C THR A 69 2.40 -15.71 4.91
N GLN A 70 1.24 -15.29 5.43
CA GLN A 70 1.03 -14.88 6.82
C GLN A 70 -0.42 -15.09 7.25
N GLU A 71 -0.65 -15.10 8.56
CA GLU A 71 -2.01 -14.94 9.11
C GLU A 71 -2.53 -13.52 8.84
N ALA A 72 -3.85 -13.39 8.70
CA ALA A 72 -4.50 -12.09 8.58
C ALA A 72 -4.38 -11.33 9.91
N VAL A 73 -4.04 -10.05 9.85
CA VAL A 73 -3.95 -9.16 11.02
C VAL A 73 -5.36 -8.86 11.49
N LYS A 74 -5.72 -9.27 12.71
CA LYS A 74 -7.09 -9.09 13.23
C LYS A 74 -7.35 -7.63 13.63
N PRO A 75 -8.62 -7.22 13.80
CA PRO A 75 -8.96 -5.91 14.37
C PRO A 75 -8.20 -5.60 15.66
N GLY A 76 -7.55 -4.45 15.71
CA GLY A 76 -6.74 -3.98 16.84
C GLY A 76 -5.33 -4.57 16.92
N GLU A 77 -4.99 -5.54 16.08
CA GLU A 77 -3.65 -6.14 16.04
C GLU A 77 -2.72 -5.38 15.07
N SER A 78 -1.44 -5.73 15.12
CA SER A 78 -0.40 -5.18 14.25
C SER A 78 0.51 -6.24 13.64
N PHE A 79 1.08 -5.93 12.48
CA PHE A 79 2.12 -6.72 11.85
C PHE A 79 3.28 -5.83 11.41
N GLU A 80 4.51 -6.32 11.56
CA GLU A 80 5.71 -5.59 11.14
C GLU A 80 6.24 -6.17 9.82
N TYR A 81 6.16 -5.36 8.77
CA TYR A 81 6.80 -5.65 7.49
C TYR A 81 8.24 -5.11 7.54
N ASP A 82 9.22 -5.97 7.31
CA ASP A 82 10.65 -5.62 7.29
C ASP A 82 11.33 -6.33 6.11
N PHE A 83 11.63 -5.59 5.05
CA PHE A 83 12.22 -6.14 3.83
C PHE A 83 13.07 -5.11 3.08
N VAL A 84 13.98 -5.60 2.23
CA VAL A 84 14.81 -4.77 1.34
C VAL A 84 14.13 -4.68 -0.02
N VAL A 85 14.10 -3.50 -0.63
CA VAL A 85 13.56 -3.30 -1.99
C VAL A 85 14.67 -3.56 -3.03
N PRO A 86 14.62 -4.66 -3.79
CA PRO A 86 15.74 -5.02 -4.67
C PRO A 86 15.74 -4.29 -6.02
N ASP A 87 14.58 -3.86 -6.49
CA ASP A 87 14.35 -3.40 -7.85
C ASP A 87 13.75 -1.98 -7.84
N ALA A 88 14.35 -1.05 -8.58
CA ALA A 88 13.80 0.29 -8.78
C ALA A 88 12.51 0.26 -9.63
N GLY A 89 11.67 1.29 -9.51
CA GLY A 89 10.46 1.45 -10.31
C GLY A 89 9.25 1.93 -9.53
N THR A 90 8.10 1.95 -10.23
CA THR A 90 6.80 2.27 -9.66
C THR A 90 6.07 1.00 -9.25
N TYR A 91 5.81 0.88 -7.97
CA TYR A 91 5.04 -0.19 -7.35
C TYR A 91 3.88 0.41 -6.55
N TRP A 92 3.16 -0.45 -5.84
CA TRP A 92 2.08 -0.03 -4.96
C TRP A 92 1.89 -1.05 -3.87
N TYR A 93 1.20 -0.66 -2.80
CA TYR A 93 0.80 -1.54 -1.72
C TYR A 93 -0.71 -1.52 -1.58
N HIS A 94 -1.31 -2.64 -1.21
CA HIS A 94 -2.76 -2.74 -1.07
C HIS A 94 -3.19 -3.86 -0.12
N ALA A 95 -4.47 -3.80 0.29
CA ALA A 95 -5.06 -4.85 1.09
C ALA A 95 -5.07 -6.21 0.35
N HIS A 96 -4.64 -7.28 1.04
CA HIS A 96 -4.66 -8.65 0.52
C HIS A 96 -5.43 -9.62 1.43
N ASN A 97 -6.48 -9.10 2.07
CA ASN A 97 -7.59 -9.86 2.60
C ASN A 97 -8.88 -9.33 1.99
N LYS A 98 -9.78 -10.20 1.50
CA LYS A 98 -11.01 -9.80 0.80
C LYS A 98 -10.78 -8.65 -0.20
N SER A 99 -9.74 -8.75 -1.04
CA SER A 99 -9.25 -7.64 -1.87
C SER A 99 -10.33 -7.04 -2.79
N TRP A 100 -11.30 -7.85 -3.22
CA TRP A 100 -12.46 -7.40 -4.00
C TRP A 100 -13.28 -6.29 -3.31
N ASN A 101 -13.18 -6.16 -1.98
CA ASN A 101 -13.89 -5.15 -1.19
C ASN A 101 -12.91 -4.14 -0.56
N GLN A 102 -11.83 -4.62 0.07
CA GLN A 102 -10.94 -3.74 0.84
C GLN A 102 -10.21 -2.72 -0.05
N VAL A 103 -9.69 -3.16 -1.21
CA VAL A 103 -9.00 -2.29 -2.16
C VAL A 103 -9.97 -1.29 -2.77
N ALA A 104 -11.16 -1.75 -3.19
CA ALA A 104 -12.20 -0.91 -3.77
C ALA A 104 -12.71 0.17 -2.80
N ARG A 105 -12.57 -0.03 -1.49
CA ARG A 105 -12.91 0.96 -0.45
C ARG A 105 -11.79 1.97 -0.15
N GLY A 106 -10.61 1.85 -0.77
CA GLY A 106 -9.53 2.83 -0.64
C GLY A 106 -8.24 2.33 0.04
N LEU A 107 -8.14 1.04 0.37
CA LEU A 107 -6.94 0.48 0.99
C LEU A 107 -5.88 0.12 -0.06
N TYR A 108 -5.28 1.16 -0.64
CA TYR A 108 -4.13 1.09 -1.52
C TYR A 108 -3.30 2.37 -1.44
N GLY A 109 -2.03 2.34 -1.82
CA GLY A 109 -1.19 3.52 -1.95
C GLY A 109 0.07 3.26 -2.79
N PRO A 110 0.74 4.33 -3.26
CA PRO A 110 1.91 4.19 -4.12
C PRO A 110 3.17 3.83 -3.32
N LEU A 111 4.01 2.98 -3.93
CA LEU A 111 5.36 2.66 -3.46
C LEU A 111 6.35 2.98 -4.59
N ILE A 112 7.20 3.99 -4.39
CA ILE A 112 8.19 4.41 -5.36
C ILE A 112 9.57 3.97 -4.87
N VAL A 113 10.25 3.16 -5.68
CA VAL A 113 11.63 2.76 -5.43
C VAL A 113 12.53 3.50 -6.42
N GLU A 114 13.29 4.47 -5.92
CA GLU A 114 14.15 5.33 -6.74
C GLU A 114 15.38 4.57 -7.23
N GLU A 115 15.74 4.78 -8.49
CA GLU A 115 17.02 4.37 -9.03
C GLU A 115 18.16 5.05 -8.25
N PRO A 116 19.26 4.33 -7.95
CA PRO A 116 20.41 4.93 -7.27
C PRO A 116 21.06 6.04 -8.12
N TYR A 117 20.93 5.93 -9.44
CA TYR A 117 21.39 6.90 -10.43
C TYR A 117 20.31 7.02 -11.53
N PRO A 118 19.41 8.01 -11.47
CA PRO A 118 18.43 8.21 -12.53
C PRO A 118 19.16 8.51 -13.84
N THR A 119 18.91 7.69 -14.86
CA THR A 119 19.55 7.80 -16.18
C THR A 119 18.78 8.72 -17.13
N PHE A 120 17.54 9.01 -16.79
CA PHE A 120 16.64 9.91 -17.52
C PHE A 120 15.97 10.86 -16.52
N ASP A 121 15.59 12.04 -17.00
CA ASP A 121 14.80 12.97 -16.21
C ASP A 121 13.32 12.54 -16.28
N ALA A 122 12.78 12.16 -15.13
CA ALA A 122 11.43 11.63 -15.00
C ALA A 122 10.33 12.60 -15.51
N GLU A 123 10.61 13.91 -15.54
CA GLU A 123 9.69 14.92 -16.10
C GLU A 123 9.59 14.83 -17.63
N HIS A 124 10.55 14.18 -18.30
CA HIS A 124 10.61 14.04 -19.75
C HIS A 124 10.11 12.66 -20.25
N ASP A 125 9.75 11.75 -19.35
CA ASP A 125 9.25 10.43 -19.72
C ASP A 125 7.78 10.49 -20.17
N LEU A 126 7.52 10.04 -21.39
CA LEU A 126 6.17 9.98 -21.95
C LEU A 126 5.47 8.68 -21.51
N ARG A 127 4.31 8.82 -20.89
CA ARG A 127 3.44 7.71 -20.49
C ARG A 127 2.17 7.74 -21.33
N ALA A 128 1.87 6.64 -22.01
CA ALA A 128 0.63 6.42 -22.77
C ALA A 128 -0.39 5.62 -21.96
#